data_AF-A0A7J3F9X8-F1
#
_entry.id   AF-A0A7J3F9X8-F1
#
_cell.length_a   1.000
_cell.length_b   1.000
_cell.length_c   1.000
_cell.angle_alpha   90.00
_cell.angle_beta   90.00
_cell.angle_gamma   90.00
#
_symmetry.space_group_name_H-M   'P 1'
#
loop_
_entity.id
_entity.type
_entity.pdbx_description
1 polymer ?
#
loop_
_entity_poly.entity_id
_entity_poly.type
_entity_poly.pdbx_seq_one_letter_code
_entity_poly.pdbx_strand_id
1 'polypeptide(L)'
;MNAKSVILIVLAVAVTASAFLAWYFQLSASPQIIKEDFENGFGEWAADADVPLDPNNPGHLVEWSITRSTEVASSGQYSLKLFIDGRQDDGTIWIERKIAVKKNAKIKIDISFDLYSEQESFNTIAAICAYAGIRKPETEEYFSVIGSANEVTGWKRYSFTTDVDAGFSEEIWVALGISVRWETHMTYCIDNVEVKIL
;
A
#
# COMPACT_ATOMS: atom_id res chain seq x y z
N MET A 1 16.50 58.56 -14.40
CA MET A 1 16.94 57.14 -14.51
C MET A 1 17.24 56.88 -15.99
N ASN A 2 18.41 56.36 -16.34
CA ASN A 2 18.78 56.17 -17.76
C ASN A 2 18.22 54.83 -18.29
N ALA A 3 18.06 54.71 -19.61
CA ALA A 3 17.47 53.53 -20.25
C ALA A 3 18.20 52.22 -19.89
N LYS A 4 19.51 52.27 -19.68
CA LYS A 4 20.32 51.10 -19.27
C LYS A 4 19.96 50.62 -17.86
N SER A 5 19.77 51.55 -16.91
CA SER A 5 19.34 51.23 -15.54
C SER A 5 17.93 50.64 -15.50
N VAL A 6 17.02 51.09 -16.36
CA VAL A 6 15.66 50.53 -16.48
C VAL A 6 15.71 49.07 -16.97
N ILE A 7 16.50 48.80 -18.02
CA ILE A 7 16.64 47.45 -18.61
C ILE A 7 17.23 46.46 -17.59
N LEU A 8 18.26 46.87 -16.83
CA LEU A 8 18.88 46.03 -15.80
C LEU A 8 17.90 45.66 -14.68
N ILE A 9 17.05 46.60 -14.25
CA ILE A 9 16.05 46.35 -13.20
C ILE A 9 14.98 45.36 -13.71
N VAL A 10 14.49 45.54 -14.93
CA VAL A 10 13.48 44.64 -15.53
C VAL A 10 14.03 43.21 -15.68
N LEU A 11 15.28 43.07 -16.13
CA LEU A 11 15.96 41.77 -16.21
C LEU A 11 16.12 41.12 -14.84
N ALA A 12 16.54 41.89 -13.82
CA ALA A 12 16.70 41.36 -12.46
C ALA A 12 15.36 40.86 -11.88
N VAL A 13 14.27 41.61 -12.09
CA VAL A 13 12.92 41.21 -11.64
C VAL A 13 12.40 39.98 -12.39
N ALA A 14 12.66 39.89 -13.70
CA ALA A 14 12.26 38.73 -14.49
C ALA A 14 13.00 37.45 -14.05
N VAL A 15 14.31 37.55 -13.76
CA VAL A 15 15.11 36.42 -13.27
C VAL A 15 14.65 35.97 -11.88
N THR A 16 14.40 36.91 -10.95
CA THR A 16 13.92 36.56 -9.61
C THR A 16 12.51 35.97 -9.64
N ALA A 17 11.59 36.50 -10.45
CA ALA A 17 10.26 35.92 -10.64
C ALA A 17 10.31 34.52 -11.25
N SER A 18 11.21 34.28 -12.23
CA SER A 18 11.39 32.97 -12.86
C SER A 18 11.99 31.95 -11.89
N ALA A 19 12.97 32.36 -11.08
CA ALA A 19 13.55 31.52 -10.04
C ALA A 19 12.52 31.19 -8.94
N PHE A 20 11.68 32.17 -8.57
CA PHE A 20 10.61 31.96 -7.59
C PHE A 20 9.51 31.03 -8.13
N LEU A 21 9.12 31.17 -9.40
CA LEU A 21 8.20 30.26 -10.07
C LEU A 21 8.77 28.84 -10.16
N ALA A 22 10.02 28.68 -10.59
CA ALA A 22 10.68 27.38 -10.66
C ALA A 22 10.77 26.71 -9.28
N TRP A 23 11.13 27.48 -8.24
CA TRP A 23 11.17 27.00 -6.86
C TRP A 23 9.78 26.63 -6.33
N TYR A 24 8.76 27.45 -6.61
CA TYR A 24 7.37 27.17 -6.25
C TYR A 24 6.83 25.92 -6.93
N PHE A 25 7.16 25.70 -8.21
CA PHE A 25 6.82 24.48 -8.94
C PHE A 25 7.54 23.25 -8.37
N GLN A 26 8.82 23.36 -7.99
CA GLN A 26 9.53 22.25 -7.34
C GLN A 26 8.99 21.91 -5.95
N LEU A 27 8.62 22.91 -5.14
CA LEU A 27 7.96 22.70 -3.84
C LEU A 27 6.58 22.05 -3.97
N SER A 28 5.88 22.28 -5.09
CA SER A 28 4.55 21.74 -5.34
C SER A 28 4.55 20.30 -5.86
N ALA A 29 5.71 19.74 -6.17
CA ALA A 29 5.88 18.43 -6.83
C ALA A 29 6.63 17.41 -5.96
N SER A 30 6.77 17.63 -4.66
CA SER A 30 7.39 16.64 -3.78
C SER A 30 6.48 15.40 -3.64
N PRO A 31 7.03 14.20 -3.82
CA PRO A 31 6.31 12.96 -3.56
C PRO A 31 5.72 12.94 -2.14
N GLN A 32 4.45 12.58 -2.03
CA GLN A 32 3.89 12.23 -0.73
C GLN A 32 4.33 10.79 -0.41
N ILE A 33 5.00 10.62 0.72
CA ILE A 33 5.45 9.31 1.21
C ILE A 33 4.75 9.02 2.52
N ILE A 34 4.04 7.91 2.57
CA ILE A 34 3.38 7.38 3.76
C ILE A 34 4.16 6.16 4.22
N LYS A 35 4.45 6.09 5.53
CA LYS A 35 5.12 4.95 6.17
C LYS A 35 4.29 4.45 7.32
N GLU A 36 4.27 3.14 7.50
CA GLU A 36 3.64 2.47 8.64
C GLU A 36 4.52 1.31 9.09
N ASP A 37 4.98 1.39 10.34
CA ASP A 37 5.80 0.40 11.05
C ASP A 37 4.99 -0.32 12.16
N PHE A 38 3.71 0.05 12.34
CA PHE A 38 2.77 -0.54 13.28
C PHE A 38 3.13 -0.42 14.77
N GLU A 39 4.20 0.29 15.12
CA GLU A 39 4.63 0.48 16.52
C GLU A 39 3.54 1.19 17.35
N ASN A 40 2.74 2.03 16.71
CA ASN A 40 1.68 2.83 17.34
C ASN A 40 0.27 2.36 16.98
N GLY A 41 0.09 1.10 16.57
CA GLY A 41 -1.20 0.53 16.19
C GLY A 41 -1.37 0.47 14.68
N PHE A 42 -2.60 0.61 14.18
CA PHE A 42 -2.90 0.53 12.75
C PHE A 42 -2.78 1.89 12.05
N GLY A 43 -2.59 2.99 12.79
CA GLY A 43 -2.63 4.32 12.21
C GLY A 43 -3.97 4.59 11.53
N GLU A 44 -3.93 4.91 10.23
CA GLU A 44 -5.11 5.09 9.38
C GLU A 44 -5.43 3.87 8.51
N TRP A 45 -4.74 2.74 8.75
CA TRP A 45 -5.05 1.48 8.08
C TRP A 45 -6.22 0.77 8.75
N ALA A 46 -7.03 0.09 7.96
CA ALA A 46 -8.11 -0.77 8.43
C ALA A 46 -7.91 -2.18 7.88
N ALA A 47 -8.28 -3.20 8.66
CA ALA A 47 -8.33 -4.57 8.18
C ALA A 47 -9.66 -4.82 7.47
N ASP A 48 -9.62 -5.53 6.35
CA ASP A 48 -10.80 -5.94 5.59
C ASP A 48 -10.55 -7.28 4.88
N ALA A 49 -11.61 -7.88 4.34
CA ALA A 49 -11.56 -9.21 3.77
C ALA A 49 -12.68 -9.52 2.77
N ASP A 50 -12.39 -10.42 1.84
CA ASP A 50 -13.37 -11.10 0.99
C ASP A 50 -13.11 -12.59 1.18
N VAL A 51 -14.00 -13.27 1.89
CA VAL A 51 -13.80 -14.64 2.35
C VAL A 51 -15.08 -15.46 2.19
N PRO A 52 -14.98 -16.77 1.88
CA PRO A 52 -16.15 -17.60 1.68
C PRO A 52 -16.88 -17.93 3.00
N LEU A 53 -18.07 -18.52 2.87
CA LEU A 53 -18.77 -19.15 3.99
C LEU A 53 -18.01 -20.38 4.49
N ASP A 54 -17.98 -20.59 5.80
CA ASP A 54 -17.39 -21.79 6.41
C ASP A 54 -18.35 -22.98 6.27
N PRO A 55 -17.98 -24.02 5.49
CA PRO A 55 -18.80 -25.24 5.39
C PRO A 55 -18.92 -26.00 6.71
N ASN A 56 -18.00 -25.80 7.65
CA ASN A 56 -18.02 -26.43 8.98
C ASN A 56 -18.78 -25.61 10.02
N ASN A 57 -19.11 -24.35 9.72
CA ASN A 57 -19.88 -23.46 10.59
C ASN A 57 -20.95 -22.68 9.80
N PRO A 58 -22.08 -23.34 9.47
CA PRO A 58 -23.08 -22.78 8.57
C PRO A 58 -23.59 -21.40 9.00
N GLY A 59 -23.58 -20.45 8.07
CA GLY A 59 -24.02 -19.07 8.29
C GLY A 59 -22.91 -18.13 8.77
N HIS A 60 -21.70 -18.63 8.98
CA HIS A 60 -20.51 -17.85 9.32
C HIS A 60 -19.51 -17.87 8.16
N LEU A 61 -18.68 -16.84 8.09
CA LEU A 61 -17.52 -16.79 7.19
C LEU A 61 -16.38 -17.64 7.75
N VAL A 62 -15.44 -18.06 6.90
CA VAL A 62 -14.20 -18.71 7.35
C VAL A 62 -13.43 -17.79 8.29
N GLU A 63 -12.70 -18.38 9.23
CA GLU A 63 -11.99 -17.62 10.24
C GLU A 63 -10.84 -16.83 9.62
N TRP A 64 -10.76 -15.55 9.95
CA TRP A 64 -9.63 -14.71 9.58
C TRP A 64 -9.40 -13.62 10.62
N SER A 65 -8.18 -13.11 10.67
CA SER A 65 -7.86 -11.93 11.47
C SER A 65 -6.62 -11.22 10.96
N ILE A 66 -6.57 -9.91 11.19
CA ILE A 66 -5.36 -9.10 11.05
C ILE A 66 -5.16 -8.38 12.36
N THR A 67 -4.08 -8.69 13.07
CA THR A 67 -3.84 -8.19 14.42
C THR A 67 -2.40 -7.78 14.60
N ARG A 68 -2.16 -6.80 15.47
CA ARG A 68 -0.80 -6.42 15.84
C ARG A 68 -0.17 -7.53 16.69
N SER A 69 1.06 -7.92 16.36
CA SER A 69 1.79 -9.01 17.01
C SER A 69 3.19 -8.59 17.40
N THR A 70 3.75 -9.20 18.45
CA THR A 70 5.16 -9.09 18.86
C THR A 70 5.93 -10.38 18.62
N GLU A 71 5.36 -11.34 17.89
CA GLU A 71 5.99 -12.65 17.62
C GLU A 71 7.23 -12.50 16.73
N VAL A 72 7.10 -11.72 15.66
CA VAL A 72 8.17 -11.33 14.75
C VAL A 72 7.94 -9.88 14.31
N ALA A 73 9.03 -9.14 14.05
CA ALA A 73 8.98 -7.82 13.45
C ALA A 73 10.18 -7.64 12.51
N SER A 74 10.02 -6.89 11.42
CA SER A 74 11.12 -6.57 10.49
C SER A 74 11.92 -5.41 11.06
N SER A 75 11.24 -4.46 11.69
CA SER A 75 11.83 -3.41 12.52
C SER A 75 11.01 -3.20 13.80
N GLY A 76 11.58 -2.55 14.81
CA GLY A 76 10.84 -2.26 16.04
C GLY A 76 10.45 -3.50 16.86
N GLN A 77 9.24 -3.48 17.42
CA GLN A 77 8.68 -4.54 18.27
C GLN A 77 7.41 -5.17 17.70
N TYR A 78 6.73 -4.49 16.79
CA TYR A 78 5.43 -4.89 16.30
C TYR A 78 5.43 -5.13 14.79
N SER A 79 4.56 -6.05 14.36
CA SER A 79 4.15 -6.22 12.97
C SER A 79 2.66 -6.54 12.94
N LEU A 80 2.06 -6.64 11.74
CA LEU A 80 0.71 -7.18 11.61
C LEU A 80 0.76 -8.65 11.23
N LYS A 81 0.16 -9.49 12.08
CA LYS A 81 -0.08 -10.90 11.80
C LYS A 81 -1.40 -11.06 11.06
N LEU A 82 -1.33 -11.65 9.89
CA LEU A 82 -2.45 -12.03 9.03
C LEU A 82 -2.69 -13.52 9.23
N PHE A 83 -3.92 -13.89 9.56
CA PHE A 83 -4.36 -15.27 9.69
C PHE A 83 -5.63 -15.48 8.86
N ILE A 84 -5.68 -16.58 8.11
CA ILE A 84 -6.89 -17.04 7.41
C ILE A 84 -6.95 -18.57 7.43
N ASP A 85 -8.14 -19.11 7.69
CA ASP A 85 -8.48 -20.49 7.38
C ASP A 85 -8.71 -20.64 5.87
N GLY A 86 -7.67 -21.06 5.16
CA GLY A 86 -7.70 -21.24 3.70
C GLY A 86 -8.12 -22.62 3.24
N ARG A 87 -8.73 -23.46 4.10
CA ARG A 87 -9.13 -24.84 3.75
C ARG A 87 -10.20 -24.95 2.67
N GLN A 88 -10.78 -23.82 2.24
CA GLN A 88 -11.81 -23.73 1.21
C GLN A 88 -11.23 -23.28 -0.15
N ASP A 89 -9.90 -23.23 -0.28
CA ASP A 89 -9.17 -22.80 -1.48
C ASP A 89 -9.49 -21.37 -1.94
N ASP A 90 -10.09 -20.57 -1.07
CA ASP A 90 -10.59 -19.24 -1.39
C ASP A 90 -10.47 -18.30 -0.18
N GLY A 91 -10.40 -17.01 -0.46
CA GLY A 91 -10.34 -15.93 0.51
C GLY A 91 -9.12 -15.03 0.33
N THR A 92 -9.35 -13.74 0.53
CA THR A 92 -8.34 -12.69 0.50
C THR A 92 -8.54 -11.77 1.70
N ILE A 93 -7.47 -11.52 2.46
CA ILE A 93 -7.49 -10.62 3.63
C ILE A 93 -6.42 -9.55 3.44
N TRP A 94 -6.72 -8.31 3.79
CA TRP A 94 -5.82 -7.18 3.54
C TRP A 94 -5.95 -6.09 4.59
N ILE A 95 -4.93 -5.22 4.61
CA ILE A 95 -5.07 -3.89 5.17
C ILE A 95 -5.27 -2.88 4.05
N GLU A 96 -6.06 -1.86 4.33
CA GLU A 96 -6.35 -0.78 3.38
C GLU A 96 -6.26 0.58 4.04
N ARG A 97 -5.93 1.59 3.23
CA ARG A 97 -5.88 2.98 3.65
C ARG A 97 -6.40 3.87 2.54
N LYS A 98 -7.19 4.85 2.98
CA LYS A 98 -7.67 5.94 2.14
C LYS A 98 -6.66 7.09 2.14
N ILE A 99 -6.33 7.63 0.97
CA ILE A 99 -5.35 8.70 0.83
C ILE A 99 -5.94 9.84 0.01
N ALA A 100 -5.86 11.05 0.55
CA ALA A 100 -6.31 12.26 -0.15
C ALA A 100 -5.41 12.58 -1.36
N VAL A 101 -6.03 12.92 -2.49
CA VAL A 101 -5.35 13.32 -3.72
C VAL A 101 -6.05 14.52 -4.38
N LYS A 102 -5.36 15.20 -5.29
CA LYS A 102 -5.97 16.27 -6.07
C LYS A 102 -6.86 15.70 -7.17
N LYS A 103 -8.02 16.34 -7.40
CA LYS A 103 -8.86 16.07 -8.57
C LYS A 103 -8.05 16.17 -9.87
N ASN A 104 -8.36 15.29 -10.81
CA ASN A 104 -7.78 15.14 -12.14
C ASN A 104 -6.26 14.87 -12.13
N ALA A 105 -5.72 14.43 -10.98
CA ALA A 105 -4.34 14.01 -10.90
C ALA A 105 -4.18 12.65 -11.58
N LYS A 106 -3.11 12.51 -12.37
CA LYS A 106 -2.58 11.23 -12.81
C LYS A 106 -1.39 10.93 -11.93
N ILE A 107 -1.50 9.87 -11.16
CA ILE A 107 -0.62 9.59 -10.03
C ILE A 107 0.04 8.25 -10.29
N LYS A 108 1.34 8.17 -10.08
CA LYS A 108 2.03 6.88 -9.96
C LYS A 108 2.12 6.50 -8.49
N ILE A 109 1.61 5.33 -8.15
CA ILE A 109 1.63 4.81 -6.79
C ILE A 109 2.62 3.66 -6.74
N ASP A 110 3.53 3.71 -5.77
CA ASP A 110 4.46 2.64 -5.45
C ASP A 110 4.20 2.19 -4.01
N ILE A 111 3.69 0.97 -3.85
CA ILE A 111 3.45 0.30 -2.57
C ILE A 111 4.57 -0.69 -2.36
N SER A 112 5.20 -0.69 -1.18
CA SER A 112 6.17 -1.70 -0.81
C SER A 112 6.09 -2.04 0.68
N PHE A 113 6.32 -3.29 1.01
CA PHE A 113 6.22 -3.80 2.38
C PHE A 113 7.05 -5.07 2.54
N ASP A 114 7.42 -5.37 3.78
CA ASP A 114 8.09 -6.60 4.13
C ASP A 114 7.04 -7.62 4.54
N LEU A 115 7.20 -8.87 4.09
CA LEU A 115 6.40 -10.00 4.54
C LEU A 115 7.31 -11.10 5.06
N TYR A 116 6.94 -11.63 6.22
CA TYR A 116 7.58 -12.75 6.88
C TYR A 116 6.85 -14.05 6.55
N SER A 117 7.61 -15.06 6.12
CA SER A 117 7.16 -16.45 6.06
C SER A 117 7.98 -17.31 7.02
N GLU A 118 7.33 -18.15 7.82
CA GLU A 118 8.02 -19.10 8.72
C GLU A 118 8.80 -20.16 7.92
N GLN A 119 8.32 -20.49 6.72
CA GLN A 119 8.91 -21.50 5.86
C GLN A 119 8.88 -21.10 4.39
N GLU A 120 9.95 -21.43 3.67
CA GLU A 120 9.97 -21.49 2.22
C GLU A 120 9.24 -22.75 1.73
N SER A 121 8.51 -22.65 0.63
CA SER A 121 7.90 -23.80 -0.03
C SER A 121 7.90 -23.63 -1.55
N PHE A 122 8.11 -24.75 -2.26
CA PHE A 122 7.99 -24.80 -3.71
C PHE A 122 6.54 -24.63 -4.19
N ASN A 123 5.57 -25.05 -3.39
CA ASN A 123 4.16 -24.79 -3.66
C ASN A 123 3.80 -23.40 -3.16
N THR A 124 3.08 -22.61 -3.97
CA THR A 124 2.48 -21.35 -3.52
C THR A 124 1.32 -21.65 -2.57
N ILE A 125 1.51 -21.37 -1.29
CA ILE A 125 0.49 -21.55 -0.25
C ILE A 125 -0.44 -20.34 -0.25
N ALA A 126 0.12 -19.14 -0.21
CA ALA A 126 -0.61 -17.89 -0.38
C ALA A 126 0.04 -17.03 -1.47
N ALA A 127 -0.77 -16.24 -2.17
CA ALA A 127 -0.33 -15.18 -3.04
C ALA A 127 -0.28 -13.86 -2.27
N ILE A 128 0.72 -13.04 -2.56
CA ILE A 128 0.78 -11.65 -2.11
C ILE A 128 -0.03 -10.81 -3.07
N CYS A 129 -0.91 -9.97 -2.53
CA CYS A 129 -1.82 -9.15 -3.32
C CYS A 129 -1.69 -7.67 -2.94
N ALA A 130 -1.86 -6.79 -3.93
CA ALA A 130 -1.87 -5.35 -3.73
C ALA A 130 -2.86 -4.66 -4.66
N TYR A 131 -3.35 -3.50 -4.22
CA TYR A 131 -4.32 -2.69 -4.96
C TYR A 131 -4.01 -1.20 -4.77
N ALA A 132 -4.25 -0.42 -5.82
CA ALA A 132 -4.44 1.01 -5.70
C ALA A 132 -5.46 1.51 -6.73
N GLY A 133 -6.41 2.34 -6.30
CA GLY A 133 -7.43 2.89 -7.20
C GLY A 133 -8.41 3.82 -6.51
N ILE A 134 -9.42 4.30 -7.25
CA ILE A 134 -10.39 5.30 -6.76
C ILE A 134 -11.58 4.68 -6.01
N ARG A 135 -11.65 3.35 -5.89
CA ARG A 135 -12.73 2.65 -5.19
C ARG A 135 -12.14 1.93 -3.99
N LYS A 136 -12.90 1.88 -2.89
CA LYS A 136 -12.58 0.98 -1.79
C LYS A 136 -12.60 -0.46 -2.33
N PRO A 137 -11.55 -1.28 -2.12
CA PRO A 137 -11.57 -2.68 -2.51
C PRO A 137 -12.55 -3.42 -1.58
N GLU A 138 -13.44 -4.21 -2.17
CA GLU A 138 -14.44 -4.99 -1.41
C GLU A 138 -14.39 -6.48 -1.78
N THR A 139 -13.70 -6.83 -2.86
CA THR A 139 -13.60 -8.20 -3.36
C THR A 139 -12.19 -8.53 -3.79
N GLU A 140 -11.85 -9.82 -3.83
CA GLU A 140 -10.54 -10.28 -4.28
C GLU A 140 -10.18 -9.83 -5.70
N GLU A 141 -11.19 -9.64 -6.56
CA GLU A 141 -11.03 -9.24 -7.97
C GLU A 141 -10.37 -7.86 -8.15
N TYR A 142 -10.39 -7.01 -7.12
CA TYR A 142 -9.69 -5.73 -7.17
C TYR A 142 -8.17 -5.89 -7.17
N PHE A 143 -7.66 -6.98 -6.60
CA PHE A 143 -6.24 -7.10 -6.29
C PHE A 143 -5.41 -7.66 -7.43
N SER A 144 -4.20 -7.13 -7.56
CA SER A 144 -3.14 -7.71 -8.39
C SER A 144 -2.29 -8.65 -7.56
N VAL A 145 -2.00 -9.85 -8.08
CA VAL A 145 -1.03 -10.78 -7.50
C VAL A 145 0.38 -10.30 -7.83
N ILE A 146 1.23 -10.12 -6.81
CA ILE A 146 2.59 -9.58 -6.96
C ILE A 146 3.71 -10.56 -6.60
N GLY A 147 3.36 -11.75 -6.10
CA GLY A 147 4.32 -12.81 -5.75
C GLY A 147 3.67 -13.91 -4.92
N SER A 148 4.45 -14.92 -4.54
CA SER A 148 4.04 -15.94 -3.57
C SER A 148 4.52 -15.54 -2.16
N ALA A 149 3.72 -15.79 -1.13
CA ALA A 149 4.04 -15.37 0.24
C ALA A 149 5.23 -16.14 0.82
N ASN A 150 5.34 -17.41 0.47
CA ASN A 150 6.30 -18.38 1.01
C ASN A 150 7.51 -18.62 0.07
N GLU A 151 7.96 -17.58 -0.65
CA GLU A 151 9.12 -17.68 -1.57
C GLU A 151 10.47 -17.82 -0.85
N VAL A 152 10.57 -17.32 0.38
CA VAL A 152 11.77 -17.46 1.21
C VAL A 152 11.35 -17.63 2.66
N THR A 153 12.20 -18.28 3.46
CA THR A 153 12.07 -18.25 4.93
C THR A 153 12.54 -16.89 5.45
N GLY A 154 11.78 -16.29 6.35
CA GLY A 154 12.07 -14.99 6.94
C GLY A 154 11.42 -13.83 6.17
N TRP A 155 12.03 -12.65 6.29
CA TRP A 155 11.52 -11.42 5.71
C TRP A 155 11.92 -11.26 4.24
N LYS A 156 10.95 -10.90 3.40
CA LYS A 156 11.16 -10.47 2.03
C LYS A 156 10.34 -9.23 1.73
N ARG A 157 10.96 -8.29 1.03
CA ARG A 157 10.29 -7.08 0.56
C ARG A 157 9.60 -7.31 -0.79
N TYR A 158 8.34 -6.92 -0.86
CA TYR A 158 7.52 -6.90 -2.08
C TYR A 158 7.24 -5.47 -2.50
N SER A 159 7.00 -5.27 -3.80
CA SER A 159 6.61 -3.96 -4.34
C SER A 159 5.55 -4.10 -5.44
N PHE A 160 4.70 -3.08 -5.54
CA PHE A 160 3.64 -2.95 -6.52
C PHE A 160 3.60 -1.52 -7.01
N THR A 161 3.69 -1.32 -8.33
CA THR A 161 3.59 0.00 -8.94
C THR A 161 2.45 0.04 -9.94
N THR A 162 1.61 1.06 -9.84
CA THR A 162 0.51 1.28 -10.79
C THR A 162 0.26 2.76 -11.02
N ASP A 163 -0.36 3.08 -12.14
CA ASP A 163 -0.81 4.44 -12.47
C ASP A 163 -2.32 4.55 -12.18
N VAL A 164 -2.72 5.56 -11.42
CA VAL A 164 -4.11 5.84 -11.07
C VAL A 164 -4.52 7.19 -11.64
N ASP A 165 -5.61 7.19 -12.40
CA ASP A 165 -6.31 8.41 -12.79
C ASP A 165 -7.37 8.73 -11.72
N ALA A 166 -7.13 9.78 -10.94
CA ALA A 166 -8.05 10.18 -9.88
C ALA A 166 -9.39 10.69 -10.44
N GLY A 167 -9.45 11.12 -11.71
CA GLY A 167 -10.66 11.71 -12.29
C GLY A 167 -11.24 12.82 -11.41
N PHE A 168 -12.51 12.72 -11.03
CA PHE A 168 -13.12 13.67 -10.09
C PHE A 168 -12.98 13.29 -8.61
N SER A 169 -12.34 12.16 -8.31
CA SER A 169 -12.08 11.72 -6.94
C SER A 169 -11.07 12.65 -6.26
N GLU A 170 -11.27 12.87 -4.96
CA GLU A 170 -10.33 13.55 -4.07
C GLU A 170 -9.60 12.56 -3.16
N GLU A 171 -9.81 11.28 -3.40
CA GLU A 171 -9.23 10.20 -2.64
C GLU A 171 -8.95 8.98 -3.52
N ILE A 172 -7.94 8.24 -3.10
CA ILE A 172 -7.61 6.90 -3.60
C ILE A 172 -7.58 5.95 -2.41
N TRP A 173 -7.70 4.67 -2.71
CA TRP A 173 -7.51 3.58 -1.78
C TRP A 173 -6.26 2.82 -2.19
N VAL A 174 -5.47 2.45 -1.19
CA VAL A 174 -4.37 1.50 -1.34
C VAL A 174 -4.62 0.33 -0.41
N ALA A 175 -4.30 -0.88 -0.86
CA ALA A 175 -4.45 -2.06 -0.04
C ALA A 175 -3.36 -3.09 -0.36
N LEU A 176 -3.03 -3.91 0.64
CA LEU A 176 -2.05 -4.99 0.52
C LEU A 176 -2.35 -6.11 1.52
N GLY A 177 -2.11 -7.34 1.12
CA GLY A 177 -2.49 -8.51 1.90
C GLY A 177 -2.08 -9.84 1.28
N ILE A 178 -2.83 -10.88 1.63
CA ILE A 178 -2.62 -12.25 1.14
C ILE A 178 -3.93 -12.83 0.61
N SER A 179 -3.80 -13.71 -0.39
CA SER A 179 -4.90 -14.46 -0.99
C SER A 179 -4.57 -15.96 -0.97
N VAL A 180 -5.55 -16.79 -0.62
CA VAL A 180 -5.41 -18.25 -0.46
C VAL A 180 -5.09 -18.90 -1.81
N ARG A 181 -4.14 -19.84 -1.83
CA ARG A 181 -3.81 -20.66 -3.02
C ARG A 181 -3.75 -22.16 -2.72
N TRP A 182 -3.95 -22.56 -1.46
CA TRP A 182 -3.83 -23.94 -1.02
C TRP A 182 -4.68 -24.22 0.22
N GLU A 183 -5.32 -25.38 0.29
CA GLU A 183 -6.16 -25.83 1.40
C GLU A 183 -5.39 -26.01 2.73
N THR A 184 -5.11 -24.92 3.45
CA THR A 184 -4.47 -24.94 4.77
C THR A 184 -4.77 -23.67 5.56
N HIS A 185 -4.57 -23.73 6.88
CA HIS A 185 -4.43 -22.52 7.68
C HIS A 185 -3.15 -21.78 7.28
N MET A 186 -3.23 -20.47 7.18
CA MET A 186 -2.14 -19.61 6.75
C MET A 186 -1.91 -18.51 7.75
N THR A 187 -0.64 -18.32 8.14
CA THR A 187 -0.21 -17.20 8.98
C THR A 187 1.00 -16.55 8.36
N TYR A 188 0.93 -15.24 8.13
CA TYR A 188 2.04 -14.41 7.68
C TYR A 188 2.11 -13.14 8.50
N CYS A 189 3.26 -12.47 8.51
CA CYS A 189 3.36 -11.13 9.12
C CYS A 189 3.79 -10.10 8.08
N ILE A 190 3.24 -8.90 8.14
CA ILE A 190 3.65 -7.75 7.31
C ILE A 190 4.19 -6.62 8.17
N ASP A 191 5.16 -5.89 7.65
CA ASP A 191 5.81 -4.77 8.33
C ASP A 191 6.42 -3.77 7.31
N ASN A 192 6.85 -2.60 7.79
CA ASN A 192 7.55 -1.57 7.02
C ASN A 192 6.82 -1.20 5.71
N VAL A 193 5.51 -0.93 5.83
CA VAL A 193 4.69 -0.51 4.70
C VAL A 193 5.09 0.90 4.30
N GLU A 194 5.38 1.10 3.01
CA GLU A 194 5.68 2.38 2.41
C GLU A 194 4.82 2.57 1.16
N VAL A 195 4.13 3.70 1.08
CA VAL A 195 3.35 4.11 -0.09
C VAL A 195 3.90 5.44 -0.58
N LYS A 196 4.44 5.46 -1.80
CA LYS A 196 4.86 6.68 -2.49
C LYS A 196 3.84 7.09 -3.52
N ILE A 197 3.51 8.37 -3.54
CA ILE A 197 2.58 9.02 -4.47
C ILE A 197 3.42 10.02 -5.27
N LEU A 198 3.58 9.73 -6.56
CA LEU A 198 4.47 10.41 -7.50
C LEU A 198 3.68 11.14 -8.60
#